data_AF-A0A2S1NCI7-F1
#
_entry.id   AF-A0A2S1NCI7-F1
#
_cell.length_a   1.000
_cell.length_b   1.000
_cell.length_c   1.000
_cell.angle_alpha   90.00
_cell.angle_beta   90.00
_cell.angle_gamma   90.00
#
_symmetry.space_group_name_H-M   'P 1'
#
loop_
_entity.id
_entity.type
_entity.pdbx_description
1 polymer ?
#
loop_
_entity_poly.entity_id
_entity_poly.type
_entity_poly.pdbx_seq_one_letter_code
_entity_poly.pdbx_strand_id
1 'polypeptide(L)'
;NFGGVGRCLTDAEGWYRFRTIKPGPYPWGNGINTWRPAHIHVSVMGPAISTRLITQMYFEGDPLIPLCPIVQTLNDQDAVETMTARLDMARSRPMDSLAYRF
;
A
#
# COMPACT_ATOMS: atom_id res chain seq x y z
N ASN A 1 -18.64 -3.10 -10.92
CA ASN A 1 -18.12 -1.87 -11.55
C ASN A 1 -16.71 -1.49 -11.07
N PHE A 2 -15.79 -2.43 -10.83
CA PHE A 2 -14.43 -2.13 -10.32
C PHE A 2 -13.37 -2.96 -11.05
N GLY A 3 -12.28 -2.31 -11.50
CA GLY A 3 -11.20 -2.95 -12.28
C GLY A 3 -9.86 -3.08 -11.55
N GLY A 4 -9.59 -2.26 -10.54
CA GLY A 4 -8.41 -2.43 -9.65
C GLY A 4 -7.05 -2.01 -10.19
N VAL A 5 -6.98 -1.27 -11.30
CA VAL A 5 -5.71 -0.81 -11.90
C VAL A 5 -5.73 0.70 -12.11
N GLY A 6 -4.60 1.36 -11.84
CA GLY A 6 -4.41 2.79 -12.08
C GLY A 6 -2.95 3.14 -12.34
N ARG A 7 -2.70 4.25 -13.03
CA ARG A 7 -1.37 4.85 -13.23
C ARG A 7 -1.47 6.37 -13.29
N CYS A 8 -0.45 7.06 -12.79
CA CYS A 8 -0.27 8.50 -12.98
C CYS A 8 1.22 8.81 -13.07
N LEU A 9 1.55 10.04 -13.47
CA LEU A 9 2.89 10.59 -13.33
C LEU A 9 2.90 11.47 -12.06
N THR A 10 4.05 11.54 -11.41
CA THR A 10 4.26 12.52 -10.35
C THR A 10 4.25 13.93 -10.94
N ASP A 11 3.82 14.90 -10.15
CA ASP A 11 3.93 16.32 -10.51
C ASP A 11 5.38 16.83 -10.38
N ALA A 12 5.57 18.14 -10.61
CA ALA A 12 6.88 18.78 -10.59
C ALA A 12 7.53 18.74 -9.19
N GLU A 13 6.72 18.65 -8.14
CA GLU A 13 7.15 18.55 -6.75
C GLU A 13 7.26 17.09 -6.27
N GLY A 14 6.99 16.11 -7.15
CA GLY A 14 7.13 14.69 -6.87
C GLY A 14 5.90 14.03 -6.22
N TRP A 15 4.78 14.72 -6.09
CA TRP A 15 3.56 14.14 -5.52
C TRP A 15 2.82 13.29 -6.54
N TYR A 16 2.19 12.23 -6.04
CA TYR A 16 1.21 11.43 -6.78
C TYR A 16 -0.10 11.35 -5.99
N ARG A 17 -1.20 11.05 -6.68
CA ARG A 17 -2.50 10.85 -6.04
C ARG A 17 -3.34 9.85 -6.81
N PHE A 18 -3.99 8.97 -6.05
CA PHE A 18 -5.04 8.08 -6.55
C PHE A 18 -6.31 8.21 -5.70
N ARG A 19 -7.45 7.85 -6.30
CA ARG A 19 -8.70 7.59 -5.57
C ARG A 19 -9.13 6.17 -5.90
N THR A 20 -9.35 5.35 -4.88
CA THR A 20 -9.72 3.94 -5.02
C THR A 20 -10.58 3.51 -3.83
N ILE A 21 -11.02 2.26 -3.85
CA ILE A 21 -11.64 1.60 -2.71
C ILE A 21 -10.54 0.89 -1.91
N LYS A 22 -10.57 1.00 -0.57
CA LYS A 22 -9.65 0.25 0.29
C LYS A 22 -9.87 -1.25 0.05
N PRO A 23 -8.85 -2.01 -0.39
CA PRO A 23 -9.01 -3.42 -0.69
C PRO A 23 -9.28 -4.20 0.60
N GLY A 24 -10.06 -5.28 0.48
CA GLY A 24 -10.19 -6.25 1.56
C GLY A 24 -8.94 -7.15 1.65
N PRO A 25 -8.66 -7.74 2.83
CA PRO A 25 -7.68 -8.81 2.95
C PRO A 25 -8.14 -10.06 2.18
N TYR A 26 -7.21 -10.92 1.78
CA TYR A 26 -7.54 -12.15 1.06
C TYR A 26 -6.71 -13.36 1.52
N PRO A 27 -7.29 -14.58 1.51
CA PRO A 27 -6.57 -15.81 1.85
C PRO A 27 -5.71 -16.28 0.67
N TRP A 28 -4.64 -17.00 0.96
CA TRP A 28 -3.75 -17.56 -0.05
C TRP A 28 -3.09 -18.85 0.45
N GLY A 29 -2.72 -19.73 -0.49
CA GLY A 29 -2.16 -21.05 -0.19
C GLY A 29 -0.68 -21.03 0.19
N ASN A 30 -0.36 -20.53 1.38
CA ASN A 30 1.00 -20.56 1.96
C ASN A 30 1.07 -21.38 3.26
N GLY A 31 0.02 -21.32 4.09
CA GLY A 31 -0.20 -22.19 5.24
C GLY A 31 -1.67 -22.61 5.32
N ILE A 32 -2.06 -23.27 6.42
CA ILE A 32 -3.43 -23.76 6.61
C ILE A 32 -4.45 -22.61 6.62
N ASN A 33 -4.10 -21.47 7.23
CA ASN A 33 -4.97 -20.30 7.35
C ASN A 33 -4.18 -18.99 7.24
N THR A 34 -3.60 -18.74 6.06
CA THR A 34 -2.79 -17.55 5.81
C THR A 34 -3.57 -16.49 5.05
N TRP A 35 -3.52 -15.26 5.55
CA TRP A 35 -4.19 -14.10 4.97
C TRP A 35 -3.18 -13.01 4.63
N ARG A 36 -3.43 -12.30 3.54
CA ARG A 36 -2.73 -11.08 3.21
C ARG A 36 -3.46 -9.91 3.89
N PRO A 37 -2.73 -8.95 4.50
CA PRO A 37 -3.30 -7.69 4.94
C PRO A 37 -3.95 -6.95 3.78
N ALA A 38 -4.79 -5.96 4.04
CA ALA A 38 -5.19 -5.03 3.00
C ALA A 38 -3.93 -4.37 2.40
N HIS A 39 -3.74 -4.47 1.09
CA HIS A 39 -2.57 -3.91 0.42
C HIS A 39 -2.85 -3.45 -1.00
N ILE A 40 -2.05 -2.49 -1.47
CA ILE A 40 -2.01 -2.05 -2.86
C ILE A 40 -0.61 -2.32 -3.41
N HIS A 41 -0.52 -3.00 -4.55
CA HIS A 41 0.74 -3.15 -5.27
C HIS A 41 1.15 -1.83 -5.91
N VAL A 42 2.39 -1.41 -5.69
CA VAL A 42 2.95 -0.15 -6.20
C VAL A 42 4.16 -0.45 -7.08
N SER A 43 4.24 0.23 -8.20
CA SER A 43 5.33 0.12 -9.16
C SER A 43 5.84 1.51 -9.53
N VAL A 44 7.08 1.82 -9.13
CA VAL A 44 7.75 3.09 -9.41
C VAL A 44 8.92 2.85 -10.38
N MET A 45 9.00 3.67 -11.43
CA MET A 45 10.07 3.58 -12.43
C MET A 45 11.35 4.29 -11.97
N GLY A 46 11.22 5.50 -11.41
CA GLY A 46 12.35 6.36 -11.07
C GLY A 46 13.08 6.92 -12.32
N PRO A 47 14.16 7.69 -12.13
CA PRO A 47 14.92 8.30 -13.24
C PRO A 47 15.78 7.29 -14.02
N ALA A 48 16.06 6.11 -13.46
CA ALA A 48 16.95 5.11 -14.06
C ALA A 48 16.49 3.68 -13.75
N ILE A 49 16.96 2.70 -14.54
CA ILE A 49 16.62 1.29 -14.33
C ILE A 49 17.07 0.77 -12.96
N SER A 50 18.17 1.29 -12.41
CA SER A 50 18.65 0.97 -11.06
C SER A 50 17.72 1.44 -9.94
N THR A 51 16.84 2.40 -10.21
CA THR A 51 15.84 2.92 -9.26
C THR A 51 14.46 2.30 -9.43
N ARG A 52 14.31 1.33 -10.34
CA ARG A 52 13.05 0.63 -10.59
C ARG A 52 12.67 -0.19 -9.36
N LEU A 53 11.48 0.09 -8.79
CA LEU A 53 11.00 -0.58 -7.58
C LEU A 53 9.57 -1.09 -7.71
N ILE A 54 9.34 -2.36 -7.41
CA ILE A 54 8.00 -2.90 -7.12
C ILE A 54 7.91 -3.14 -5.63
N THR A 55 6.82 -2.68 -5.02
CA THR A 55 6.58 -2.85 -3.60
C THR A 55 5.08 -2.92 -3.29
N GLN A 56 4.71 -2.97 -2.00
CA GLN A 56 3.32 -3.10 -1.55
C GLN A 56 2.99 -2.16 -0.39
N MET A 57 2.03 -1.26 -0.60
CA MET A 57 1.54 -0.37 0.44
C MET A 57 0.52 -1.11 1.33
N TYR A 58 0.76 -1.12 2.65
CA TYR A 58 -0.20 -1.56 3.68
C TYR A 58 -0.93 -0.37 4.30
N PHE A 59 -1.88 -0.62 5.19
CA PHE A 59 -2.66 0.42 5.87
C PHE A 59 -2.43 0.37 7.38
N GLU A 60 -2.24 1.53 8.00
CA GLU A 60 -2.06 1.62 9.45
C GLU A 60 -3.18 0.91 10.23
N GLY A 61 -2.78 0.25 11.33
CA GLY A 61 -3.69 -0.46 12.22
C GLY A 61 -4.23 -1.79 11.69
N ASP A 62 -3.83 -2.26 10.50
CA ASP A 62 -4.23 -3.58 10.02
C ASP A 62 -3.56 -4.70 10.85
N PRO A 63 -4.34 -5.51 11.59
CA PRO A 63 -3.80 -6.53 12.49
C PRO A 63 -3.17 -7.72 11.76
N LEU A 64 -3.37 -7.85 10.45
CA LEU A 64 -2.78 -8.92 9.64
C LEU A 64 -1.33 -8.63 9.26
N ILE A 65 -0.87 -7.37 9.33
CA ILE A 65 0.52 -6.98 8.99
C ILE A 65 1.55 -7.84 9.73
N PRO A 66 1.53 -7.93 11.08
CA PRO A 66 2.52 -8.73 11.81
C PRO A 66 2.39 -10.24 11.56
N LEU A 67 1.25 -10.72 11.05
CA LEU A 67 1.00 -12.13 10.78
C LEU A 67 1.40 -12.55 9.35
N CYS A 68 1.69 -11.59 8.48
CA CYS A 68 1.89 -11.87 7.06
C CYS A 68 3.30 -12.37 6.78
N PRO A 69 3.49 -13.60 6.25
CA PRO A 69 4.81 -14.13 5.97
C PRO A 69 5.59 -13.32 4.91
N ILE A 70 4.89 -12.63 4.00
CA ILE A 70 5.51 -11.73 3.01
C ILE A 70 6.09 -10.49 3.70
N VAL A 71 5.36 -9.90 4.64
CA VAL A 71 5.85 -8.74 5.43
C VAL A 71 7.08 -9.14 6.24
N GLN A 72 7.04 -10.33 6.85
CA GLN A 72 8.12 -10.86 7.68
C GLN A 72 9.42 -11.12 6.90
N THR A 73 9.42 -11.11 5.56
CA THR A 73 10.66 -11.22 4.76
C THR A 73 11.57 -10.01 4.89
N LEU A 74 11.04 -8.84 5.29
CA LEU A 74 11.84 -7.63 5.52
C LEU A 74 12.77 -7.78 6.73
N ASN A 75 12.37 -8.57 7.73
CA ASN A 75 13.12 -8.81 8.97
C ASN A 75 13.62 -7.52 9.68
N ASP A 76 12.90 -6.42 9.48
CA ASP A 76 13.18 -5.09 10.03
C ASP A 76 11.85 -4.36 10.20
N GLN A 77 11.55 -3.96 11.43
CA GLN A 77 10.30 -3.29 11.76
C GLN A 77 10.23 -1.88 11.16
N ASP A 78 11.36 -1.17 11.09
CA ASP A 78 11.40 0.18 10.52
C ASP A 78 11.10 0.11 9.01
N ALA A 79 11.63 -0.91 8.33
CA ALA A 79 11.30 -1.18 6.93
C ALA A 79 9.79 -1.46 6.74
N VAL A 80 9.16 -2.26 7.62
CA VAL A 80 7.70 -2.50 7.58
C VAL A 80 6.91 -1.21 7.77
N GLU A 81 7.37 -0.31 8.64
CA GLU A 81 6.72 0.97 8.87
C GLU A 81 6.77 1.88 7.64
N THR A 82 7.89 1.89 6.90
CA THR A 82 7.97 2.63 5.61
C THR A 82 6.99 2.10 4.56
N MET A 83 6.55 0.85 4.70
CA MET A 83 5.59 0.21 3.81
C MET A 83 4.12 0.41 4.25
N THR A 84 3.88 1.09 5.37
CA THR A 84 2.56 1.24 5.97
C THR A 84 2.03 2.67 5.83
N ALA A 85 1.01 2.85 5.00
CA ALA A 85 0.37 4.14 4.78
C ALA A 85 -0.38 4.64 6.02
N ARG A 86 -0.18 5.92 6.35
CA ARG A 86 -0.79 6.57 7.53
C ARG A 86 -2.09 7.29 7.17
N LEU A 87 -3.08 7.30 8.06
CA LEU A 87 -4.33 8.04 7.84
C LEU A 87 -4.03 9.54 7.83
N ASP A 88 -4.46 10.23 6.77
CA ASP A 88 -4.27 11.66 6.60
C ASP A 88 -5.64 12.36 6.61
N MET A 89 -6.09 12.74 7.80
CA MET A 89 -7.38 13.43 7.96
C MET A 89 -7.38 14.82 7.32
N ALA A 90 -6.23 15.48 7.23
CA ALA A 90 -6.11 16.80 6.60
C ALA A 90 -6.36 16.74 5.09
N ARG A 91 -6.12 15.60 4.45
CA ARG A 91 -6.41 15.36 3.02
C ARG A 91 -7.71 14.60 2.77
N SER A 92 -8.46 14.28 3.81
CA SER A 92 -9.80 13.69 3.67
C SER A 92 -10.81 14.70 3.11
N ARG A 93 -11.92 14.20 2.57
CA ARG A 93 -13.06 14.99 2.11
C ARG A 93 -14.28 14.66 2.95
N PRO A 94 -14.81 15.61 3.73
CA PRO A 94 -16.02 15.41 4.52
C PRO A 94 -17.16 14.85 3.66
N MET A 95 -17.86 13.83 4.17
CA MET A 95 -18.99 13.17 3.50
C MET A 95 -18.67 12.52 2.13
N ASP A 96 -17.39 12.28 1.82
CA ASP A 96 -16.95 11.68 0.54
C ASP A 96 -15.92 10.57 0.78
N SER A 97 -14.70 10.93 1.18
CA SER A 97 -13.60 9.97 1.21
C SER A 97 -12.54 10.28 2.27
N LEU A 98 -12.01 9.23 2.90
CA LEU A 98 -10.80 9.30 3.70
C LEU A 98 -9.55 9.35 2.79
N ALA A 99 -8.41 9.72 3.36
CA ALA A 99 -7.13 9.71 2.67
C ALA A 99 -6.07 8.98 3.50
N TYR A 100 -5.15 8.33 2.79
CA TYR A 100 -3.94 7.76 3.37
C TYR A 100 -2.73 8.39 2.69
N ARG A 101 -1.66 8.59 3.45
CA ARG A 101 -0.37 9.06 2.99
C ARG A 101 0.62 7.91 2.99
N PHE A 102 1.17 7.65 1.82
CA PHE A 102 2.22 6.69 1.58
C PHE A 102 3.40 7.40 0.91
#